data_AF-A0A6M8U5F2-F1
#
_entry.id   AF-A0A6M8U5F2-F1
#
_cell.length_a   1.000
_cell.length_b   1.000
_cell.length_c   1.000
_cell.angle_alpha   90.00
_cell.angle_beta   90.00
_cell.angle_gamma   90.00
#
_symmetry.space_group_name_H-M   'P 1'
#
loop_
_entity.id
_entity.type
_entity.pdbx_description
1 polymer ?
#
loop_
_entity_poly.entity_id
_entity_poly.type
_entity_poly.pdbx_seq_one_letter_code
_entity_poly.pdbx_strand_id
1 'polypeptide(L)'
;MNLSIILFLIGILGFILNRKNIILMIIAIEIMLLAVTLLVLISSFGFDDNAGQTFSIYIISVAGAESVIGLSILVAFYRLRGTISIRN
;
A
#
# COMPACT_ATOMS: atom_id res chain seq x y z
N MET A 1 7.07 -15.89 -5.25
CA MET A 1 7.22 -14.87 -6.31
C MET A 1 5.93 -14.66 -7.10
N ASN A 2 5.26 -15.71 -7.58
CA ASN A 2 4.02 -15.55 -8.35
C ASN A 2 2.90 -14.85 -7.56
N LEU A 3 2.74 -15.20 -6.28
CA LEU A 3 1.74 -14.58 -5.41
C LEU A 3 1.97 -13.06 -5.24
N SER A 4 3.21 -12.62 -5.00
CA SER A 4 3.51 -11.20 -4.86
C SER A 4 3.23 -10.44 -6.16
N ILE A 5 3.59 -10.99 -7.31
CA ILE A 5 3.29 -10.37 -8.61
C ILE A 5 1.78 -10.24 -8.83
N ILE A 6 1.01 -11.30 -8.52
CA ILE A 6 -0.46 -11.28 -8.65
C ILE A 6 -1.07 -10.22 -7.70
N LEU A 7 -0.65 -10.18 -6.45
CA LEU A 7 -1.12 -9.19 -5.48
C LEU A 7 -0.79 -7.76 -5.92
N PHE A 8 0.42 -7.54 -6.46
CA PHE A 8 0.82 -6.24 -6.97
C PHE A 8 -0.06 -5.79 -8.15
N LEU A 9 -0.36 -6.69 -9.08
CA LEU A 9 -1.27 -6.41 -10.20
C LEU A 9 -2.69 -6.11 -9.71
N ILE A 10 -3.19 -6.86 -8.72
CA ILE A 10 -4.50 -6.58 -8.09
C ILE A 10 -4.49 -5.20 -7.43
N GLY A 11 -3.42 -4.83 -6.73
CA GLY A 11 -3.26 -3.49 -6.14
C GLY A 11 -3.29 -2.38 -7.20
N ILE A 12 -2.53 -2.53 -8.29
CA ILE A 12 -2.55 -1.58 -9.42
C ILE A 12 -3.95 -1.45 -10.03
N LEU A 13 -4.61 -2.58 -10.33
CA LEU A 13 -5.95 -2.57 -10.90
C LEU A 13 -6.95 -1.92 -9.94
N GLY A 14 -6.89 -2.25 -8.65
CA GLY A 14 -7.70 -1.65 -7.61
C GLY A 14 -7.54 -0.14 -7.55
N PHE A 15 -6.31 0.35 -7.65
CA PHE A 15 -6.00 1.78 -7.64
C PHE A 15 -6.52 2.52 -8.89
N ILE A 16 -6.34 1.93 -10.08
CA ILE A 16 -6.76 2.54 -11.36
C ILE A 16 -8.28 2.55 -11.51
N LEU A 17 -8.97 1.47 -11.11
CA LEU A 17 -10.42 1.34 -11.27
C LEU A 17 -11.19 2.16 -10.24
N ASN A 18 -10.71 2.25 -9.00
CA ASN A 18 -11.46 2.86 -7.88
C ASN A 18 -11.11 4.33 -7.60
N ARG A 19 -10.96 5.13 -8.67
CA ARG A 19 -10.63 6.58 -8.58
C ARG A 19 -11.63 7.45 -7.82
N LYS A 20 -12.83 6.93 -7.52
CA LYS A 20 -13.90 7.69 -6.85
C LYS A 20 -13.84 7.59 -5.33
N ASN A 21 -13.26 6.52 -4.80
CA ASN A 21 -13.27 6.18 -3.39
C ASN A 21 -11.85 6.25 -2.84
N ILE A 22 -11.48 7.38 -2.22
CA ILE A 22 -10.11 7.62 -1.71
C ILE A 22 -9.66 6.48 -0.78
N ILE A 23 -10.56 6.00 0.08
CA ILE A 23 -10.28 4.92 1.03
C ILE A 23 -9.86 3.64 0.28
N LEU A 24 -10.56 3.28 -0.80
CA LEU A 24 -10.18 2.12 -1.61
C LEU A 24 -8.83 2.31 -2.30
N MET A 25 -8.50 3.55 -2.69
CA MET A 25 -7.18 3.83 -3.26
C MET A 25 -6.06 3.66 -2.22
N ILE A 26 -6.27 4.09 -0.97
CA ILE A 26 -5.31 3.89 0.12
C ILE A 26 -5.12 2.39 0.37
N ILE A 27 -6.20 1.61 0.46
CA ILE A 27 -6.13 0.15 0.62
C ILE A 27 -5.38 -0.50 -0.56
N ALA A 28 -5.60 -0.02 -1.79
CA ALA A 28 -4.89 -0.53 -2.96
C ALA A 28 -3.37 -0.26 -2.89
N ILE A 29 -2.96 0.89 -2.33
CA ILE A 29 -1.55 1.21 -2.09
C ILE A 29 -0.95 0.27 -1.03
N GLU A 30 -1.66 0.03 0.07
CA GLU A 30 -1.22 -0.92 1.10
C GLU A 30 -1.04 -2.34 0.54
N ILE A 31 -1.93 -2.80 -0.35
CA ILE A 31 -1.81 -4.08 -1.04
C ILE A 31 -0.56 -4.12 -1.94
N MET A 32 -0.24 -3.02 -2.63
CA MET A 32 0.98 -2.93 -3.44
C MET A 32 2.24 -2.99 -2.57
N LEU A 33 2.28 -2.27 -1.44
CA LEU A 33 3.40 -2.32 -0.50
C LEU A 33 3.57 -3.71 0.11
N LEU A 34 2.47 -4.36 0.49
CA LEU A 34 2.48 -5.75 0.97
C LEU A 34 3.02 -6.71 -0.09
N ALA A 35 2.66 -6.52 -1.36
CA ALA A 35 3.17 -7.36 -2.44
C ALA A 35 4.69 -7.19 -2.62
N VAL A 36 5.20 -5.96 -2.50
CA VAL A 36 6.64 -5.66 -2.56
C VAL A 36 7.38 -6.27 -1.36
N THR A 37 6.87 -6.15 -0.14
CA THR A 37 7.51 -6.78 1.04
C THR A 37 7.56 -8.29 0.93
N LEU A 38 6.50 -8.91 0.41
CA LEU A 38 6.44 -10.36 0.20
C LEU A 38 7.40 -10.81 -0.91
N LEU A 39 7.58 -10.00 -1.96
CA LEU A 39 8.60 -10.26 -2.98
C LEU A 39 10.00 -10.24 -2.37
N VAL A 40 10.34 -9.19 -1.62
CA VAL A 40 11.64 -9.03 -0.95
C VAL A 40 11.91 -10.19 0.01
N LEU A 41 10.94 -10.57 0.85
CA LEU A 41 11.07 -11.70 1.77
C LEU A 41 11.36 -13.01 1.03
N ILE A 42 10.56 -13.34 0.00
CA ILE A 42 10.75 -14.59 -0.75
C ILE A 42 12.11 -14.61 -1.44
N SER A 43 12.55 -13.48 -2.00
CA SER A 43 13.90 -13.37 -2.58
C SER A 43 14.98 -13.56 -1.51
N SER A 44 14.83 -12.93 -0.33
CA SER A 44 15.73 -13.10 0.81
C SER A 44 15.89 -14.55 1.22
N PHE A 45 14.77 -15.30 1.32
CA PHE A 45 14.78 -16.73 1.61
C PHE A 45 15.43 -17.57 0.51
N GLY A 46 15.33 -17.16 -0.76
CA GLY A 46 15.95 -17.89 -1.87
C GLY A 46 17.47 -17.72 -1.95
N PHE A 47 18.01 -16.62 -1.42
CA PHE A 47 19.45 -16.31 -1.41
C PHE A 47 20.11 -16.52 -0.04
N ASP A 48 19.38 -17.02 0.96
CA ASP A 48 19.82 -17.11 2.37
C ASP A 48 20.44 -15.79 2.90
N ASP A 49 19.87 -14.67 2.45
CA ASP A 49 20.32 -13.33 2.84
C ASP A 49 19.46 -12.79 3.98
N ASN A 50 20.10 -12.19 4.98
CA ASN A 50 19.43 -11.52 6.10
C ASN A 50 19.09 -10.05 5.77
N ALA A 51 19.74 -9.43 4.79
CA ALA A 51 19.50 -8.03 4.45
C ALA A 51 18.06 -7.82 3.95
N GLY A 52 17.54 -8.71 3.10
CA GLY A 52 16.15 -8.64 2.64
C GLY A 52 15.13 -8.78 3.77
N GLN A 53 15.38 -9.61 4.78
CA GLN A 53 14.52 -9.71 5.96
C GLN A 53 14.50 -8.41 6.77
N THR A 54 15.66 -7.79 7.00
CA THR A 54 15.73 -6.50 7.71
C THR A 54 15.06 -5.38 6.91
N PHE A 55 15.23 -5.36 5.59
CA PHE A 55 14.61 -4.37 4.71
C PHE A 55 13.07 -4.48 4.73
N SER A 56 12.52 -5.68 4.81
CA SER A 56 11.07 -5.89 4.91
C SER A 56 10.47 -5.28 6.17
N ILE A 57 11.19 -5.28 7.30
CA ILE A 57 10.75 -4.62 8.54
C ILE A 57 10.73 -3.08 8.36
N TYR A 58 11.72 -2.53 7.65
CA TYR A 58 11.73 -1.11 7.30
C TYR A 58 10.53 -0.74 6.42
N ILE A 59 10.21 -1.54 5.39
CA ILE A 59 9.06 -1.26 4.53
C ILE A 59 7.76 -1.28 5.34
N ILE A 60 7.56 -2.25 6.25
CA ILE A 60 6.36 -2.30 7.11
C ILE A 60 6.26 -1.03 7.97
N SER A 61 7.38 -0.55 8.50
CA SER A 61 7.42 0.67 9.31
C SER A 61 7.05 1.91 8.49
N VAL A 62 7.55 1.99 7.25
CA VAL A 62 7.22 3.08 6.30
C VAL A 62 5.75 3.01 5.87
N ALA A 63 5.23 1.81 5.59
CA ALA A 63 3.82 1.61 5.24
C ALA A 63 2.90 2.09 6.37
N GLY A 64 3.22 1.76 7.62
CA GLY A 64 2.48 2.27 8.77
C GLY A 64 2.48 3.80 8.87
N ALA A 65 3.64 4.43 8.63
CA ALA A 65 3.76 5.89 8.62
C ALA A 65 2.96 6.53 7.47
N GLU A 66 3.01 5.95 6.27
CA GLU A 66 2.23 6.40 5.10
C GLU A 66 0.73 6.34 5.38
N SER A 67 0.24 5.21 5.91
CA SER A 67 -1.17 5.02 6.30
C SER A 67 -1.66 6.12 7.26
N VAL A 68 -0.87 6.46 8.28
CA VAL A 68 -1.21 7.53 9.23
C VAL A 68 -1.29 8.89 8.54
N ILE A 69 -0.33 9.20 7.67
CA ILE A 69 -0.30 10.47 6.92
C ILE A 69 -1.49 10.56 5.95
N GLY A 70 -1.75 9.50 5.18
CA GLY A 70 -2.83 9.43 4.21
C GLY A 70 -4.20 9.61 4.87
N LEU A 71 -4.45 8.94 6.00
CA LEU A 71 -5.69 9.09 6.74
C LEU A 71 -5.83 10.48 7.38
N SER A 72 -4.74 11.05 7.89
CA SER A 72 -4.74 12.40 8.48
C SER A 72 -5.11 13.47 7.46
N ILE A 73 -4.58 13.36 6.24
CA ILE A 73 -4.94 14.24 5.12
C ILE A 73 -6.42 14.05 4.75
N LEU A 74 -6.91 12.82 4.70
CA LEU A 74 -8.31 12.52 4.39
C LEU A 74 -9.27 13.12 5.43
N VAL A 75 -8.94 13.02 6.72
CA VAL A 75 -9.73 13.64 7.80
C VAL A 75 -9.71 15.16 7.70
N ALA A 76 -8.54 15.77 7.45
CA ALA A 76 -8.44 17.22 7.27
C ALA A 76 -9.28 17.70 6.07
N PHE A 77 -9.23 16.96 4.95
CA PHE A 77 -10.05 17.25 3.76
C PHE A 77 -11.56 17.13 4.06
N TYR A 78 -11.97 16.09 4.77
CA TYR A 78 -13.37 15.90 5.16
C TYR A 78 -13.88 17.03 6.04
N ARG A 79 -13.05 17.53 6.98
CA ARG A 79 -13.41 18.69 7.83
C ARG A 79 -13.62 19.97 7.02
N LEU A 80 -12.92 20.14 5.89
CA LEU A 80 -13.04 21.33 5.03
C LEU A 80 -14.20 21.27 4.05
N ARG A 81 -14.49 20.09 3.48
CA ARG A 81 -15.52 19.95 2.43
C ARG A 81 -16.85 19.35 2.90
N GLY A 82 -16.88 18.73 4.08
CA GLY A 82 -18.05 18.00 4.59
C GLY A 82 -18.42 16.74 3.79
N THR A 83 -17.71 16.43 2.70
CA THR A 83 -17.91 15.24 1.88
C THR A 83 -16.56 14.66 1.46
N ILE A 84 -16.51 13.34 1.29
CA ILE A 84 -15.31 12.60 0.85
C ILE A 84 -15.40 12.27 -0.66
N SER A 85 -16.51 12.66 -1.32
CA SER A 85 -16.69 12.42 -2.75
C SER A 85 -15.74 13.31 -3.56
N ILE A 86 -14.91 12.68 -4.39
CA ILE A 86 -14.03 13.39 -5.33
C ILE A 86 -14.83 13.96 -6.51
N ARG A 87 -16.04 13.45 -6.76
CA ARG A 87 -16.92 13.92 -7.84
C ARG A 87 -18.03 14.79 -7.27
N ASN A 88 -18.21 15.99 -7.86
CA ASN A 88 -19.47 16.73 -7.77
C ASN A 88 -20.64 15.84 -8.20
#